data_AF-A0A849ZZJ0-F1
#
_entry.id   AF-A0A849ZZJ0-F1
#
_cell.length_a   1.000
_cell.length_b   1.000
_cell.length_c   1.000
_cell.angle_alpha   90.00
_cell.angle_beta   90.00
_cell.angle_gamma   90.00
#
_symmetry.space_group_name_H-M   'P 1'
#
loop_
_entity.id
_entity.type
_entity.pdbx_description
1 polymer ?
#
loop_
_entity_poly.entity_id
_entity_poly.type
_entity_poly.pdbx_seq_one_letter_code
_entity_poly.pdbx_strand_id
1 'polypeptide(L)'
;MKNHPLLSILLVVLVAALLSACGGAAPEPTATPIPPTATPVPPTPVPPTPTPVPPTATPVPPTPTPVPPTATPVPPTPTPEPVSNVFEEVRLAAEAYLTSGKSPVVSAQALFENLNDGDDDNNPFILSVRTPEHYAIGHIPGAVNIPLKQLLREENLAQLPTDRQIVVYCYTGHTGQIATTALAMLGYDAINLKYGMMGWNDDPAILATAAYDPASAPDYRLETTPNTATETYTLPALAAGSVREAIDAWINGENTTMVTPASAIFENLNDGDDDNNPLIVSVRAPDHYALGHVPGAINIPWKEIANPDNLAKLPADQPIAAYCYTGHTGQVATTILGALGYNVTNIKFGMMGWSLDDAVLAQLPRFSPDLVPDYPTQAGE
;
A
#
# COMPACT_ATOMS: atom_id res chain seq x y z
N MET A 1 11.32 -19.41 65.81
CA MET A 1 10.13 -19.72 66.64
C MET A 1 8.97 -18.97 66.01
N LYS A 2 7.83 -19.50 65.56
CA LYS A 2 7.13 -20.81 65.49
C LYS A 2 6.20 -20.65 64.26
N ASN A 3 6.25 -21.54 63.27
CA ASN A 3 5.30 -22.62 62.96
C ASN A 3 3.83 -22.22 62.69
N HIS A 4 3.35 -22.73 61.54
CA HIS A 4 2.00 -22.79 60.95
C HIS A 4 0.88 -23.30 61.88
N PRO A 5 -0.38 -23.36 61.39
CA PRO A 5 -0.79 -24.62 60.77
C PRO A 5 -1.68 -24.53 59.51
N LEU A 6 -1.63 -25.64 58.77
CA LEU A 6 -2.49 -26.08 57.67
C LEU A 6 -3.93 -26.37 58.15
N LEU A 7 -4.91 -26.32 57.23
CA LEU A 7 -6.03 -27.27 57.27
C LEU A 7 -6.59 -27.57 55.88
N SER A 8 -6.43 -28.83 55.48
CA SER A 8 -7.07 -29.51 54.35
C SER A 8 -8.54 -29.82 54.65
N ILE A 9 -9.45 -29.70 53.67
CA ILE A 9 -10.66 -30.55 53.61
C ILE A 9 -10.97 -30.92 52.15
N LEU A 10 -10.95 -32.22 51.92
CA LEU A 10 -11.45 -32.97 50.77
C LEU A 10 -12.94 -33.27 51.00
N LEU A 11 -13.83 -33.07 50.03
CA LEU A 11 -15.11 -33.80 50.00
C LEU A 11 -15.60 -34.06 48.57
N VAL A 12 -15.73 -35.35 48.28
CA VAL A 12 -16.31 -35.99 47.09
C VAL A 12 -17.82 -36.16 47.32
N VAL A 13 -18.67 -35.82 46.34
CA VAL A 13 -19.99 -36.45 46.17
C VAL A 13 -20.31 -36.64 44.67
N LEU A 14 -20.56 -37.90 44.36
CA LEU A 14 -21.05 -38.57 43.15
C LEU A 14 -22.59 -38.49 43.07
N VAL A 15 -23.21 -38.40 41.87
CA VAL A 15 -24.51 -39.01 41.42
C VAL A 15 -24.75 -38.51 39.98
N ALA A 16 -24.56 -39.30 38.91
CA ALA A 16 -25.35 -40.41 38.33
C ALA A 16 -26.25 -40.01 37.14
N ALA A 17 -26.10 -40.83 36.09
CA ALA A 17 -26.76 -40.90 34.79
C ALA A 17 -28.28 -40.66 34.71
N LEU A 18 -28.70 -40.14 33.55
CA LEU A 18 -29.97 -40.49 32.91
C LEU A 18 -29.79 -40.52 31.38
N LEU A 19 -29.86 -41.74 30.82
CA LEU A 19 -30.27 -41.97 29.43
C LEU A 19 -31.79 -41.75 29.31
N SER A 20 -32.25 -41.14 28.23
CA SER A 20 -33.42 -41.61 27.48
C SER A 20 -33.50 -40.97 26.11
N ALA A 21 -33.74 -41.84 25.13
CA ALA A 21 -33.85 -41.59 23.71
C ALA A 21 -35.29 -41.22 23.29
N CYS A 22 -35.40 -40.45 22.21
CA CYS A 22 -36.44 -40.42 21.16
C CYS A 22 -35.95 -39.37 20.15
N GLY A 23 -35.85 -39.56 18.84
CA GLY A 23 -36.63 -40.41 17.94
C GLY A 23 -37.35 -39.49 16.94
N GLY A 24 -36.90 -39.46 15.67
CA GLY A 24 -37.54 -38.78 14.54
C GLY A 24 -36.68 -37.65 13.94
N ALA A 25 -36.47 -37.50 12.64
CA ALA A 25 -36.89 -38.24 11.46
C ALA A 25 -35.82 -38.00 10.37
N ALA A 26 -35.59 -38.99 9.50
CA ALA A 26 -34.68 -38.86 8.36
C ALA A 26 -35.29 -37.91 7.30
N PRO A 27 -34.49 -37.07 6.62
CA PRO A 27 -34.98 -36.28 5.50
C PRO A 27 -35.35 -37.18 4.31
N GLU A 28 -36.51 -36.91 3.71
CA GLU A 28 -37.00 -37.59 2.50
C GLU A 28 -36.01 -37.50 1.32
N PRO A 29 -35.91 -38.53 0.47
CA PRO A 29 -35.06 -38.49 -0.71
C PRO A 29 -35.61 -37.50 -1.75
N THR A 30 -34.82 -36.47 -2.04
CA THR A 30 -35.08 -35.51 -3.12
C THR A 30 -35.14 -36.25 -4.47
N ALA A 31 -36.26 -36.09 -5.18
CA ALA A 31 -36.45 -36.66 -6.51
C ALA A 31 -35.38 -36.16 -7.49
N THR A 32 -34.69 -37.09 -8.15
CA THR A 32 -33.75 -36.81 -9.23
C THR A 32 -34.51 -36.23 -10.44
N PRO A 33 -34.06 -35.10 -11.03
CA PRO A 33 -34.70 -34.55 -12.21
C PRO A 33 -34.49 -35.48 -13.42
N ILE A 34 -35.59 -35.76 -14.14
CA ILE A 34 -35.60 -36.52 -15.40
C ILE A 34 -34.90 -35.67 -16.48
N PRO A 35 -33.93 -36.22 -17.25
CA PRO A 35 -33.30 -35.49 -18.33
C PRO A 35 -34.32 -35.21 -19.46
N PRO A 36 -34.30 -34.01 -20.09
CA PRO A 36 -35.18 -33.72 -21.20
C PRO A 36 -34.86 -34.61 -22.41
N THR A 37 -35.91 -35.14 -23.03
CA THR A 37 -35.89 -35.88 -24.28
C THR A 37 -35.19 -35.08 -25.38
N ALA A 38 -34.26 -35.72 -26.09
CA ALA A 38 -33.53 -35.12 -27.20
C ALA A 38 -34.47 -34.60 -28.30
N THR A 39 -34.37 -33.31 -28.61
CA THR A 39 -35.01 -32.68 -29.77
C THR A 39 -34.37 -33.22 -31.07
N PRO A 40 -35.14 -33.56 -32.12
CA PRO A 40 -34.60 -34.07 -33.36
C PRO A 40 -33.73 -33.02 -34.08
N VAL A 41 -32.56 -33.44 -34.54
CA VAL A 41 -31.63 -32.63 -35.34
C VAL A 41 -32.21 -32.40 -36.75
N PRO A 42 -32.29 -31.15 -37.25
CA PRO A 42 -32.70 -30.88 -38.63
C PRO A 42 -31.63 -31.35 -39.63
N PRO A 43 -32.00 -31.80 -40.84
CA PRO A 43 -31.04 -32.30 -41.83
C PRO A 43 -30.12 -31.19 -42.35
N THR A 44 -28.87 -31.57 -42.62
CA THR A 44 -27.82 -30.72 -43.19
C THR A 44 -28.22 -30.21 -44.59
N PRO A 45 -28.06 -28.91 -44.90
CA PRO A 45 -28.32 -28.40 -46.25
C PRO A 45 -27.31 -28.93 -47.26
N VAL A 46 -27.81 -29.41 -48.40
CA VAL A 46 -27.03 -29.85 -49.56
C VAL A 46 -26.38 -28.62 -50.23
N PRO A 47 -25.09 -28.64 -50.57
CA PRO A 47 -24.45 -27.52 -51.26
C PRO A 47 -25.02 -27.34 -52.69
N PRO A 48 -25.23 -26.10 -53.16
CA PRO A 48 -25.73 -25.87 -54.51
C PRO A 48 -24.68 -26.24 -55.58
N THR A 49 -25.16 -26.89 -56.63
CA THR A 49 -24.41 -27.19 -57.86
C THR A 49 -23.86 -25.91 -58.52
N PRO A 50 -22.60 -25.88 -58.99
CA PRO A 50 -22.04 -24.69 -59.63
C PRO A 50 -22.72 -24.38 -60.98
N THR A 51 -23.12 -23.11 -61.15
CA THR A 51 -23.65 -22.56 -62.39
C THR A 51 -22.52 -22.36 -63.42
N PRO A 52 -22.71 -22.70 -64.70
CA PRO A 52 -21.70 -22.51 -65.74
C PRO A 52 -21.44 -21.02 -66.05
N VAL A 53 -20.16 -20.69 -66.25
CA VAL A 53 -19.66 -19.35 -66.59
C VAL A 53 -19.90 -19.05 -68.08
N PRO A 54 -20.49 -17.91 -68.47
CA PRO A 54 -20.62 -17.51 -69.87
C PRO A 54 -19.29 -16.98 -70.44
N PRO A 55 -19.07 -17.09 -71.78
CA PRO A 55 -17.79 -16.74 -72.40
C PRO A 55 -17.51 -15.23 -72.40
N THR A 56 -16.24 -14.89 -72.16
CA THR A 56 -15.68 -13.53 -72.16
C THR A 56 -15.79 -12.86 -73.53
N ALA A 57 -16.32 -11.63 -73.57
CA ALA A 57 -16.31 -10.78 -74.75
C ALA A 57 -14.95 -10.06 -74.93
N THR A 58 -14.51 -9.95 -76.19
CA THR A 58 -13.27 -9.32 -76.66
C THR A 58 -13.18 -7.82 -76.28
N PRO A 59 -11.99 -7.30 -75.89
CA PRO A 59 -11.84 -5.90 -75.46
C PRO A 59 -11.89 -4.90 -76.63
N VAL A 60 -12.54 -3.75 -76.37
CA VAL A 60 -12.57 -2.55 -77.22
C VAL A 60 -11.46 -1.59 -76.76
N PRO A 61 -10.73 -0.90 -77.65
CA PRO A 61 -9.66 0.03 -77.27
C PRO A 61 -10.19 1.30 -76.57
N PRO A 62 -9.44 1.88 -75.60
CA PRO A 62 -9.89 3.03 -74.84
C PRO A 62 -9.72 4.37 -75.59
N THR A 63 -10.72 5.24 -75.43
CA THR A 63 -10.67 6.67 -75.80
C THR A 63 -9.92 7.47 -74.73
N PRO A 64 -9.04 8.44 -75.06
CA PRO A 64 -8.30 9.21 -74.07
C PRO A 64 -9.20 10.12 -73.20
N THR A 65 -9.02 10.02 -71.89
CA THR A 65 -9.70 10.84 -70.86
C THR A 65 -8.88 12.11 -70.54
N PRO A 66 -9.50 13.27 -70.31
CA PRO A 66 -8.80 14.51 -69.96
C PRO A 66 -8.17 14.44 -68.55
N VAL A 67 -7.01 15.10 -68.41
CA VAL A 67 -6.18 15.12 -67.18
C VAL A 67 -6.87 15.96 -66.08
N PRO A 68 -7.03 15.44 -64.86
CA PRO A 68 -7.60 16.18 -63.73
C PRO A 68 -6.60 17.22 -63.17
N PRO A 69 -7.08 18.33 -62.56
CA PRO A 69 -6.21 19.33 -61.96
C PRO A 69 -5.42 18.77 -60.78
N THR A 70 -4.14 19.13 -60.70
CA THR A 70 -3.21 18.76 -59.63
C THR A 70 -3.76 19.16 -58.26
N ALA A 71 -3.95 18.18 -57.37
CA ALA A 71 -4.39 18.42 -56.01
C ALA A 71 -3.33 19.23 -55.23
N THR A 72 -3.76 20.31 -54.59
CA THR A 72 -2.97 21.04 -53.60
C THR A 72 -2.61 20.09 -52.44
N PRO A 73 -1.35 20.05 -51.98
CA PRO A 73 -0.96 19.16 -50.89
C PRO A 73 -1.74 19.50 -49.61
N VAL A 74 -2.46 18.50 -49.09
CA VAL A 74 -3.11 18.55 -47.77
C VAL A 74 -2.00 18.63 -46.72
N PRO A 75 -2.09 19.53 -45.72
CA PRO A 75 -1.16 19.52 -44.59
C PRO A 75 -1.14 18.13 -43.95
N PRO A 76 0.01 17.59 -43.52
CA PRO A 76 0.03 16.32 -42.83
C PRO A 76 -0.91 16.39 -41.62
N THR A 77 -1.83 15.43 -41.52
CA THR A 77 -2.59 15.20 -40.29
C THR A 77 -1.57 15.07 -39.16
N PRO A 78 -1.69 15.84 -38.06
CA PRO A 78 -0.79 15.69 -36.93
C PRO A 78 -0.82 14.21 -36.53
N THR A 79 0.37 13.59 -36.48
CA THR A 79 0.50 12.26 -35.90
C THR A 79 -0.06 12.37 -34.48
N PRO A 80 -1.09 11.60 -34.10
CA PRO A 80 -1.58 11.66 -32.73
C PRO A 80 -0.39 11.36 -31.82
N GLU A 81 -0.09 12.27 -30.89
CA GLU A 81 0.88 11.98 -29.86
C GLU A 81 0.44 10.69 -29.15
N PRO A 82 1.38 9.78 -28.83
CA PRO A 82 1.01 8.60 -28.06
C PRO A 82 0.32 9.09 -26.78
N VAL A 83 -0.94 8.70 -26.60
CA VAL A 83 -1.66 8.97 -25.35
C VAL A 83 -0.84 8.35 -24.23
N SER A 84 -0.19 9.19 -23.44
CA SER A 84 0.59 8.72 -22.31
C SER A 84 -0.38 8.03 -21.35
N ASN A 85 -0.05 6.80 -20.96
CA ASN A 85 -0.81 6.12 -19.92
C ASN A 85 -0.25 6.60 -18.58
N VAL A 86 -0.87 7.59 -17.97
CA VAL A 86 -0.40 8.18 -16.69
C VAL A 86 -0.22 7.10 -15.60
N PHE A 87 -1.02 6.04 -15.62
CA PHE A 87 -0.81 4.87 -14.75
C PHE A 87 0.59 4.29 -14.91
N GLU A 88 1.03 4.11 -16.16
CA GLU A 88 2.35 3.55 -16.47
C GLU A 88 3.47 4.52 -16.10
N GLU A 89 3.27 5.84 -16.25
CA GLU A 89 4.24 6.84 -15.80
C GLU A 89 4.42 6.80 -14.27
N VAL A 90 3.33 6.72 -13.52
CA VAL A 90 3.37 6.58 -12.05
C VAL A 90 4.07 5.28 -11.67
N ARG A 91 3.74 4.17 -12.34
CA ARG A 91 4.34 2.86 -12.09
C ARG A 91 5.84 2.86 -12.36
N LEU A 92 6.28 3.46 -13.47
CA LEU A 92 7.70 3.58 -13.82
C LEU A 92 8.46 4.50 -12.86
N ALA A 93 7.86 5.60 -12.41
CA ALA A 93 8.43 6.45 -11.38
C ALA A 93 8.60 5.72 -10.04
N ALA A 94 7.59 4.93 -9.64
CA ALA A 94 7.67 4.06 -8.47
C ALA A 94 8.77 3.00 -8.63
N GLU A 95 8.85 2.33 -9.77
CA GLU A 95 9.87 1.31 -10.02
C GLU A 95 11.30 1.88 -10.02
N ALA A 96 11.50 3.07 -10.58
CA ALA A 96 12.78 3.78 -10.51
C ALA A 96 13.20 4.04 -9.04
N TYR A 97 12.26 4.44 -8.19
CA TYR A 97 12.53 4.60 -6.76
C TYR A 97 12.84 3.26 -6.06
N LEU A 98 12.01 2.24 -6.25
CA LEU A 98 12.15 0.93 -5.60
C LEU A 98 13.46 0.22 -5.96
N THR A 99 13.96 0.45 -7.18
CA THR A 99 15.20 -0.13 -7.71
C THR A 99 16.44 0.74 -7.52
N SER A 100 16.30 1.95 -6.96
CA SER A 100 17.41 2.90 -6.75
C SER A 100 18.51 2.41 -5.79
N GLY A 101 18.24 1.38 -4.99
CA GLY A 101 19.14 0.89 -3.95
C GLY A 101 19.19 1.77 -2.70
N LYS A 102 18.47 2.89 -2.66
CA LYS A 102 18.44 3.80 -1.51
C LYS A 102 17.70 3.19 -0.33
N SER A 103 18.18 3.48 0.89
CA SER A 103 17.42 3.20 2.11
C SER A 103 16.20 4.12 2.17
N PRO A 104 15.02 3.63 2.55
CA PRO A 104 13.84 4.48 2.72
C PRO A 104 13.93 5.36 3.97
N VAL A 105 14.80 5.02 4.93
CA VAL A 105 14.89 5.69 6.23
C VAL A 105 16.32 5.97 6.68
N VAL A 106 16.49 7.03 7.48
CA VAL A 106 17.69 7.37 8.27
C VAL A 106 17.32 7.42 9.76
N SER A 107 18.20 6.98 10.65
CA SER A 107 17.96 7.08 12.10
C SER A 107 18.20 8.50 12.61
N ALA A 108 17.54 8.88 13.71
CA ALA A 108 17.81 10.15 14.39
C ALA A 108 19.27 10.30 14.83
N GLN A 109 19.92 9.23 15.30
CA GLN A 109 21.34 9.25 15.63
C GLN A 109 22.21 9.61 14.43
N ALA A 110 22.09 8.87 13.31
CA ALA A 110 22.85 9.16 12.10
C ALA A 110 22.61 10.59 11.57
N LEU A 111 21.37 11.10 11.62
CA LEU A 111 21.08 12.48 11.25
C LEU A 111 21.76 13.47 12.21
N PHE A 112 21.64 13.25 13.52
CA PHE A 112 22.27 14.10 14.52
C PHE A 112 23.79 14.12 14.39
N GLU A 113 24.42 12.96 14.19
CA GLU A 113 25.86 12.85 13.95
C GLU A 113 26.27 13.63 12.70
N ASN A 114 25.54 13.50 11.59
CA ASN A 114 25.80 14.26 10.37
C ASN A 114 25.70 15.78 10.60
N LEU A 115 24.66 16.25 11.30
CA LEU A 115 24.48 17.67 11.59
C LEU A 115 25.52 18.26 12.56
N ASN A 116 26.33 17.41 13.21
CA ASN A 116 27.26 17.81 14.26
C ASN A 116 28.69 17.30 14.01
N ASP A 117 29.01 16.85 12.80
CA ASP A 117 30.35 16.37 12.43
C ASP A 117 31.34 17.51 12.13
N GLY A 118 30.84 18.75 12.00
CA GLY A 118 31.60 19.97 11.71
C GLY A 118 31.77 20.27 10.21
N ASP A 119 31.10 19.52 9.33
CA ASP A 119 31.10 19.69 7.87
C ASP A 119 29.72 20.14 7.36
N ASP A 120 29.50 21.46 7.36
CA ASP A 120 28.22 22.03 6.91
C ASP A 120 27.90 21.76 5.43
N ASP A 121 28.90 21.41 4.61
CA ASP A 121 28.72 21.16 3.17
C ASP A 121 27.93 19.86 2.91
N ASN A 122 27.92 18.92 3.86
CA ASN A 122 27.20 17.65 3.75
C ASN A 122 25.79 17.70 4.40
N ASN A 123 25.42 18.83 5.03
CA ASN A 123 24.18 18.93 5.78
C ASN A 123 22.94 18.79 4.86
N PRO A 124 22.00 17.89 5.21
CA PRO A 124 20.78 17.74 4.45
C PRO A 124 19.83 18.91 4.67
N PHE A 125 18.90 19.10 3.73
CA PHE A 125 17.74 19.94 3.95
C PHE A 125 16.73 19.21 4.82
N ILE A 126 16.34 19.79 5.95
CA ILE A 126 15.43 19.13 6.91
C ILE A 126 14.00 19.64 6.67
N LEU A 127 13.08 18.73 6.35
CA LEU A 127 11.69 19.04 6.01
C LEU A 127 10.71 18.47 7.04
N SER A 128 10.02 19.35 7.76
CA SER A 128 8.89 18.99 8.63
C SER A 128 7.58 19.00 7.83
N VAL A 129 6.88 17.87 7.79
CA VAL A 129 5.52 17.78 7.22
C VAL A 129 4.41 17.80 8.27
N ARG A 130 4.74 18.16 9.51
CA ARG A 130 3.79 18.39 10.61
C ARG A 130 2.99 19.68 10.38
N THR A 131 1.96 19.91 11.19
CA THR A 131 1.23 21.17 11.13
C THR A 131 2.11 22.33 11.62
N PRO A 132 1.84 23.58 11.19
CA PRO A 132 2.60 24.74 11.65
C PRO A 132 2.58 24.92 13.16
N GLU A 133 1.46 24.59 13.81
CA GLU A 133 1.29 24.76 15.26
C GLU A 133 2.22 23.82 16.03
N HIS A 134 2.29 22.54 15.67
CA HIS A 134 3.20 21.59 16.32
C HIS A 134 4.66 21.82 15.95
N TYR A 135 4.91 22.37 14.75
CA TYR A 135 6.24 22.80 14.36
C TYR A 135 6.74 23.96 15.25
N ALA A 136 5.90 24.95 15.52
CA ALA A 136 6.23 26.11 16.35
C ALA A 136 6.57 25.74 17.80
N ILE A 137 5.89 24.74 18.37
CA ILE A 137 6.17 24.23 19.73
C ILE A 137 7.62 23.74 19.85
N GLY A 138 8.10 23.00 18.86
CA GLY A 138 9.47 22.50 18.84
C GLY A 138 9.72 21.65 17.59
N HIS A 139 10.84 21.90 16.91
CA HIS A 139 11.23 21.23 15.66
C HIS A 139 12.74 20.95 15.62
N ILE A 140 13.18 20.12 14.67
CA ILE A 140 14.60 19.85 14.45
C ILE A 140 15.29 21.16 14.02
N PRO A 141 16.44 21.54 14.60
CA PRO A 141 17.11 22.79 14.27
C PRO A 141 17.35 22.97 12.76
N GLY A 142 17.01 24.16 12.23
CA GLY A 142 17.19 24.47 10.80
C GLY A 142 16.17 23.83 9.86
N ALA A 143 15.15 23.13 10.38
CA ALA A 143 14.09 22.58 9.55
C ALA A 143 13.26 23.66 8.84
N VAL A 144 12.61 23.29 7.75
CA VAL A 144 11.58 24.06 7.06
C VAL A 144 10.26 23.33 7.19
N ASN A 145 9.16 24.04 7.45
CA ASN A 145 7.83 23.44 7.56
C ASN A 145 7.01 23.59 6.28
N ILE A 146 6.66 22.47 5.66
CA ILE A 146 5.67 22.38 4.59
C ILE A 146 4.71 21.24 4.94
N PRO A 147 3.49 21.52 5.43
CA PRO A 147 2.54 20.48 5.83
C PRO A 147 2.23 19.51 4.67
N LEU A 148 2.08 18.21 4.97
CA LEU A 148 1.94 17.15 3.95
C LEU A 148 0.94 17.48 2.83
N LYS A 149 -0.27 17.93 3.19
CA LYS A 149 -1.35 18.25 2.23
C LYS A 149 -1.05 19.44 1.32
N GLN A 150 -0.04 20.25 1.67
CA GLN A 150 0.39 21.40 0.88
C GLN A 150 1.66 21.11 0.08
N LEU A 151 2.35 19.99 0.36
CA LEU A 151 3.68 19.70 -0.16
C LEU A 151 3.77 19.71 -1.69
N LEU A 152 2.76 19.16 -2.37
CA LEU A 152 2.78 18.97 -3.83
C LEU A 152 2.25 20.17 -4.64
N ARG A 153 2.00 21.30 -3.96
CA ARG A 153 1.76 22.58 -4.63
C ARG A 153 3.05 23.08 -5.26
N GLU A 154 2.95 23.67 -6.45
CA GLU A 154 4.12 24.07 -7.24
C GLU A 154 5.03 25.05 -6.48
N GLU A 155 4.44 26.01 -5.77
CA GLU A 155 5.17 27.00 -4.97
C GLU A 155 5.93 26.37 -3.78
N ASN A 156 5.49 25.22 -3.29
CA ASN A 156 6.14 24.51 -2.20
C ASN A 156 7.25 23.59 -2.71
N LEU A 157 7.02 22.92 -3.85
CA LEU A 157 8.08 22.15 -4.52
C LEU A 157 9.24 23.06 -4.96
N ALA A 158 8.95 24.27 -5.42
CA ALA A 158 9.97 25.25 -5.82
C ALA A 158 10.90 25.71 -4.68
N GLN A 159 10.53 25.46 -3.41
CA GLN A 159 11.37 25.76 -2.24
C GLN A 159 12.34 24.62 -1.90
N LEU A 160 12.14 23.42 -2.45
CA LEU A 160 12.94 22.25 -2.12
C LEU A 160 14.22 22.21 -2.95
N PRO A 161 15.37 21.89 -2.35
CA PRO A 161 16.62 21.78 -3.08
C PRO A 161 16.63 20.53 -3.97
N THR A 162 17.29 20.64 -5.11
CA THR A 162 17.51 19.53 -6.06
C THR A 162 18.98 19.09 -6.11
N ASP A 163 19.85 19.75 -5.34
CA ASP A 163 21.30 19.57 -5.32
C ASP A 163 21.83 18.86 -4.07
N ARG A 164 20.97 18.57 -3.09
CA ARG A 164 21.33 17.89 -1.84
C ARG A 164 20.19 17.01 -1.32
N GLN A 165 20.51 16.13 -0.37
CA GLN A 165 19.53 15.26 0.26
C GLN A 165 18.50 16.04 1.10
N ILE A 166 17.25 15.62 1.04
CA ILE A 166 16.14 16.10 1.86
C ILE A 166 15.80 15.04 2.91
N VAL A 167 15.98 15.36 4.18
CA VAL A 167 15.53 14.51 5.28
C VAL A 167 14.15 14.96 5.73
N VAL A 168 13.14 14.14 5.47
CA VAL A 168 11.74 14.45 5.79
C VAL A 168 11.33 13.81 7.09
N TYR A 169 10.57 14.51 7.92
CA TYR A 169 10.04 13.94 9.16
C TYR A 169 8.62 14.42 9.47
N CYS A 170 7.93 13.62 10.27
CA CYS A 170 6.65 13.96 10.87
C CYS A 170 6.66 13.59 12.36
N TYR A 171 5.50 13.28 12.95
CA TYR A 171 5.40 12.85 14.34
C TYR A 171 6.03 11.46 14.58
N THR A 172 5.64 10.46 13.78
CA THR A 172 5.97 9.03 13.98
C THR A 172 6.71 8.40 12.79
N GLY A 173 7.13 9.21 11.82
CA GLY A 173 7.77 8.77 10.57
C GLY A 173 6.85 8.12 9.54
N HIS A 174 5.53 8.02 9.77
CA HIS A 174 4.57 7.44 8.81
C HIS A 174 4.21 8.45 7.72
N THR A 175 3.57 9.58 8.07
CA THR A 175 3.28 10.64 7.09
C THR A 175 4.53 11.29 6.49
N GLY A 176 5.67 11.25 7.21
CA GLY A 176 6.98 11.62 6.67
C GLY A 176 7.44 10.68 5.55
N GLN A 177 7.16 9.37 5.66
CA GLN A 177 7.43 8.42 4.59
C GLN A 177 6.53 8.65 3.37
N ILE A 178 5.29 9.12 3.56
CA ILE A 178 4.41 9.49 2.44
C ILE A 178 5.06 10.62 1.63
N ALA A 179 5.43 11.71 2.30
CA ALA A 179 6.12 12.82 1.67
C ALA A 179 7.46 12.40 1.03
N THR A 180 8.25 11.58 1.72
CA THR A 180 9.52 11.06 1.20
C THR A 180 9.32 10.26 -0.09
N THR A 181 8.37 9.34 -0.11
CA THR A 181 8.08 8.48 -1.27
C THR A 181 7.56 9.33 -2.43
N ALA A 182 6.68 10.29 -2.15
CA ALA A 182 6.17 11.24 -3.14
C ALA A 182 7.32 12.04 -3.78
N LEU A 183 8.19 12.64 -2.96
CA LEU A 183 9.34 13.41 -3.44
C LEU A 183 10.32 12.53 -4.22
N ALA A 184 10.60 11.31 -3.78
CA ALA A 184 11.46 10.37 -4.49
C ALA A 184 10.90 9.99 -5.87
N MET A 185 9.59 9.74 -5.98
CA MET A 185 8.92 9.50 -7.27
C MET A 185 8.93 10.72 -8.20
N LEU A 186 9.08 11.93 -7.64
CA LEU A 186 9.26 13.18 -8.38
C LEU A 186 10.73 13.51 -8.67
N GLY A 187 11.66 12.62 -8.33
CA GLY A 187 13.08 12.74 -8.65
C GLY A 187 13.94 13.45 -7.60
N TYR A 188 13.38 13.83 -6.45
CA TYR A 188 14.16 14.39 -5.34
C TYR A 188 14.98 13.31 -4.62
N ASP A 189 16.16 13.68 -4.11
CA ASP A 189 16.89 12.83 -3.17
C ASP A 189 16.31 12.96 -1.76
N ALA A 190 15.21 12.26 -1.48
CA ALA A 190 14.53 12.31 -0.20
C ALA A 190 14.73 11.02 0.63
N ILE A 191 14.90 11.18 1.94
CA ILE A 191 14.95 10.09 2.91
C ILE A 191 14.10 10.43 4.14
N ASN A 192 13.42 9.44 4.71
CA ASN A 192 12.54 9.65 5.86
C ASN A 192 13.31 9.49 7.18
N LEU A 193 13.07 10.37 8.14
CA LEU A 193 13.55 10.17 9.50
C LEU A 193 12.75 9.03 10.15
N LYS A 194 13.42 7.92 10.45
CA LYS A 194 12.84 6.74 11.11
C LYS A 194 12.20 7.18 12.43
N TYR A 195 10.94 6.80 12.63
CA TYR A 195 10.10 7.22 13.75
C TYR A 195 9.83 8.73 13.88
N GLY A 196 10.32 9.61 12.99
CA GLY A 196 10.03 11.05 13.06
C GLY A 196 10.45 11.68 14.39
N MET A 197 9.66 12.64 14.88
CA MET A 197 9.95 13.35 16.14
C MET A 197 10.03 12.44 17.36
N MET A 198 9.23 11.37 17.44
CA MET A 198 9.32 10.41 18.56
C MET A 198 10.64 9.62 18.57
N GLY A 199 11.41 9.64 17.48
CA GLY A 199 12.78 9.12 17.47
C GLY A 199 13.84 10.19 17.78
N TRP A 200 13.46 11.47 17.84
CA TRP A 200 14.36 12.62 17.98
C TRP A 200 14.36 13.22 19.39
N ASN A 201 13.20 13.25 20.04
CA ASN A 201 12.99 13.88 21.34
C ASN A 201 11.88 13.13 22.10
N ASP A 202 11.87 13.20 23.43
CA ASP A 202 10.88 12.52 24.29
C ASP A 202 9.87 13.48 24.95
N ASP A 203 9.96 14.80 24.74
CA ASP A 203 9.01 15.78 25.26
C ASP A 203 7.62 15.61 24.61
N PRO A 204 6.58 15.23 25.37
CA PRO A 204 5.23 15.03 24.84
C PRO A 204 4.63 16.26 24.15
N ALA A 205 5.00 17.47 24.57
CA ALA A 205 4.53 18.71 23.94
C ALA A 205 5.09 18.86 22.52
N ILE A 206 6.36 18.52 22.33
CA ILE A 206 7.05 18.56 21.02
C ILE A 206 6.55 17.44 20.12
N LEU A 207 6.30 16.25 20.67
CA LEU A 207 5.78 15.12 19.91
C LEU A 207 4.38 15.37 19.38
N ALA A 208 3.54 16.07 20.16
CA ALA A 208 2.15 16.38 19.84
C ALA A 208 1.29 15.16 19.44
N THR A 209 1.76 13.97 19.77
CA THR A 209 1.08 12.69 19.60
C THR A 209 1.68 11.69 20.59
N ALA A 210 0.92 10.67 20.95
CA ALA A 210 1.46 9.59 21.78
C ALA A 210 2.56 8.84 21.01
N ALA A 211 3.73 8.69 21.65
CA ALA A 211 4.77 7.79 21.18
C ALA A 211 4.25 6.35 21.18
N TYR A 212 4.87 5.50 20.36
CA TYR A 212 4.62 4.07 20.44
C TYR A 212 5.07 3.54 21.82
N ASP A 213 4.16 2.87 22.52
CA ASP A 213 4.47 2.19 23.78
C ASP A 213 4.39 0.67 23.58
N PRO A 214 5.52 -0.06 23.63
CA PRO A 214 5.53 -1.51 23.52
C PRO A 214 4.74 -2.20 24.65
N ALA A 215 4.58 -1.59 25.82
CA ALA A 215 3.80 -2.17 26.91
C ALA A 215 2.28 -2.15 26.62
N SER A 216 1.83 -1.27 25.72
CA SER A 216 0.44 -1.17 25.27
C SER A 216 0.17 -1.97 23.99
N ALA A 217 1.21 -2.56 23.38
CA ALA A 217 1.10 -3.21 22.10
C ALA A 217 0.27 -4.52 22.20
N PRO A 218 -0.70 -4.73 21.31
CA PRO A 218 -1.49 -5.94 21.31
C PRO A 218 -0.65 -7.14 20.83
N ASP A 219 -1.12 -8.34 21.15
CA ASP A 219 -0.62 -9.59 20.59
C ASP A 219 -1.76 -10.34 19.90
N TYR A 220 -2.12 -9.85 18.71
CA TYR A 220 -3.20 -10.43 17.93
C TYR A 220 -2.77 -11.75 17.29
N ARG A 221 -3.76 -12.60 16.99
CA ARG A 221 -3.53 -13.91 16.37
C ARG A 221 -2.72 -13.78 15.06
N LEU A 222 -1.91 -14.80 14.79
CA LEU A 222 -1.09 -14.93 13.59
C LEU A 222 -1.50 -16.15 12.78
N GLU A 223 -1.35 -16.08 11.46
CA GLU A 223 -1.28 -17.23 10.57
C GLU A 223 0.17 -17.52 10.21
N THR A 224 0.51 -18.80 10.02
CA THR A 224 1.86 -19.25 9.66
C THR A 224 1.89 -20.04 8.34
N THR A 225 0.72 -20.36 7.78
CA THR A 225 0.60 -20.96 6.45
C THR A 225 0.50 -19.84 5.42
N PRO A 226 1.45 -19.71 4.49
CA PRO A 226 1.40 -18.69 3.44
C PRO A 226 0.11 -18.74 2.62
N ASN A 227 -0.57 -17.59 2.51
CA ASN A 227 -1.71 -17.41 1.61
C ASN A 227 -1.23 -17.06 0.20
N THR A 228 -1.90 -17.60 -0.82
CA THR A 228 -1.60 -17.33 -2.23
C THR A 228 -2.73 -16.49 -2.83
N ALA A 229 -2.38 -15.40 -3.52
CA ALA A 229 -3.35 -14.64 -4.29
C ALA A 229 -3.80 -15.48 -5.52
N THR A 230 -5.08 -15.81 -5.61
CA THR A 230 -5.67 -16.57 -6.71
C THR A 230 -6.39 -15.69 -7.72
N GLU A 231 -6.88 -14.54 -7.27
CA GLU A 231 -7.67 -13.63 -8.08
C GLU A 231 -6.79 -12.72 -8.95
N THR A 232 -7.36 -12.29 -10.08
CA THR A 232 -6.76 -11.31 -10.98
C THR A 232 -7.74 -10.17 -11.22
N TYR A 233 -7.28 -8.95 -11.02
CA TYR A 233 -8.09 -7.74 -11.06
C TYR A 233 -7.67 -6.81 -12.20
N THR A 234 -8.62 -6.00 -12.65
CA THR A 234 -8.33 -4.90 -13.57
C THR A 234 -7.58 -3.80 -12.83
N LEU A 235 -6.56 -3.23 -13.48
CA LEU A 235 -5.79 -2.11 -12.93
C LEU A 235 -6.67 -0.84 -12.81
N PRO A 236 -6.44 0.02 -11.81
CA PRO A 236 -7.14 1.30 -11.68
C PRO A 236 -6.97 2.19 -12.92
N ALA A 237 -8.01 2.96 -13.24
CA ALA A 237 -7.92 4.06 -14.19
C ALA A 237 -7.62 5.36 -13.46
N LEU A 238 -6.54 6.05 -13.86
CA LEU A 238 -6.18 7.35 -13.28
C LEU A 238 -6.81 8.50 -14.07
N ALA A 239 -7.42 9.45 -13.34
CA ALA A 239 -7.91 10.71 -13.90
C ALA A 239 -6.85 11.83 -13.91
N ALA A 240 -5.70 11.60 -13.26
CA ALA A 240 -4.59 12.55 -13.19
C ALA A 240 -3.88 12.70 -14.54
N GLY A 241 -3.28 13.87 -14.80
CA GLY A 241 -2.49 14.15 -16.01
C GLY A 241 -0.98 13.99 -15.83
N SER A 242 -0.49 13.70 -14.63
CA SER A 242 0.93 13.50 -14.34
C SER A 242 1.16 12.69 -13.06
N VAL A 243 2.40 12.24 -12.84
CA VAL A 243 2.82 11.57 -11.60
C VAL A 243 2.53 12.44 -10.36
N ARG A 244 2.84 13.75 -10.42
CA ARG A 244 2.57 14.70 -9.33
C ARG A 244 1.09 14.77 -9.02
N GLU A 245 0.25 14.93 -10.03
CA GLU A 245 -1.20 15.05 -9.87
C GLU A 245 -1.83 13.75 -9.34
N ALA A 246 -1.30 12.59 -9.74
CA ALA A 246 -1.77 11.30 -9.23
C ALA A 246 -1.48 11.15 -7.72
N ILE A 247 -0.27 11.50 -7.29
CA ILE A 247 0.10 11.48 -5.87
C ILE A 247 -0.71 12.53 -5.08
N ASP A 248 -0.84 13.75 -5.63
CA ASP A 248 -1.60 14.83 -4.99
C ASP A 248 -3.07 14.49 -4.82
N ALA A 249 -3.70 13.92 -5.84
CA ALA A 249 -5.09 13.45 -5.78
C ALA A 249 -5.30 12.42 -4.66
N TRP A 250 -4.35 11.51 -4.44
CA TRP A 250 -4.44 10.54 -3.34
C TRP A 250 -4.26 11.20 -1.97
N ILE A 251 -3.21 12.03 -1.78
CA ILE A 251 -2.92 12.72 -0.51
C ILE A 251 -4.07 13.66 -0.09
N ASN A 252 -4.70 14.32 -1.06
CA ASN A 252 -5.74 15.31 -0.84
C ASN A 252 -7.18 14.79 -1.06
N GLY A 253 -7.36 13.51 -1.40
CA GLY A 253 -8.66 12.89 -1.61
C GLY A 253 -9.59 12.90 -0.38
N GLU A 254 -10.90 13.04 -0.61
CA GLU A 254 -11.89 13.28 0.45
C GLU A 254 -12.16 12.09 1.39
N ASN A 255 -11.67 10.88 1.08
CA ASN A 255 -11.86 9.67 1.90
C ASN A 255 -10.58 8.86 2.14
N THR A 256 -9.40 9.50 2.02
CA THR A 256 -8.13 8.77 2.14
C THR A 256 -7.70 8.59 3.60
N THR A 257 -7.86 7.38 4.14
CA THR A 257 -7.21 6.99 5.40
C THR A 257 -5.82 6.43 5.11
N MET A 258 -4.79 7.29 5.14
CA MET A 258 -3.42 6.88 4.76
C MET A 258 -2.72 5.97 5.78
N VAL A 259 -3.12 6.05 7.06
CA VAL A 259 -2.53 5.29 8.18
C VAL A 259 -3.64 4.87 9.14
N THR A 260 -3.69 3.59 9.51
CA THR A 260 -4.70 3.02 10.42
C THR A 260 -4.02 2.22 11.54
N PRO A 261 -4.50 2.24 12.80
CA PRO A 261 -3.94 1.38 13.84
C PRO A 261 -4.26 -0.10 13.58
N ALA A 262 -3.41 -1.00 14.10
CA ALA A 262 -3.63 -2.44 14.03
C ALA A 262 -4.97 -2.87 14.65
N SER A 263 -5.41 -2.18 15.71
CA SER A 263 -6.69 -2.47 16.38
C SER A 263 -7.89 -2.30 15.47
N ALA A 264 -7.91 -1.27 14.61
CA ALA A 264 -9.00 -1.06 13.67
C ALA A 264 -9.08 -2.17 12.61
N ILE A 265 -7.92 -2.64 12.12
CA ILE A 265 -7.86 -3.80 11.22
C ILE A 265 -8.33 -5.07 11.93
N PHE A 266 -7.89 -5.29 13.18
CA PHE A 266 -8.34 -6.44 13.96
C PHE A 266 -9.85 -6.41 14.21
N GLU A 267 -10.41 -5.25 14.55
CA GLU A 267 -11.85 -5.07 14.78
C GLU A 267 -12.66 -5.40 13.51
N ASN A 268 -12.29 -4.86 12.34
CA ASN A 268 -12.94 -5.19 11.07
C ASN A 268 -12.88 -6.71 10.80
N LEU A 269 -11.71 -7.34 10.90
CA LEU A 269 -11.54 -8.78 10.66
C LEU A 269 -12.32 -9.67 11.65
N ASN A 270 -12.91 -9.11 12.70
CA ASN A 270 -13.54 -9.83 13.79
C ASN A 270 -14.95 -9.33 14.16
N ASP A 271 -15.54 -8.42 13.38
CA ASP A 271 -16.90 -7.88 13.61
C ASP A 271 -18.02 -8.77 13.02
N GLY A 272 -17.65 -9.72 12.15
CA GLY A 272 -18.57 -10.63 11.48
C GLY A 272 -19.15 -10.11 10.15
N ASP A 273 -18.65 -8.97 9.66
CA ASP A 273 -19.01 -8.33 8.39
C ASP A 273 -17.84 -8.41 7.39
N ASP A 274 -17.81 -9.50 6.61
CA ASP A 274 -16.74 -9.72 5.64
C ASP A 274 -16.73 -8.70 4.49
N ASP A 275 -17.81 -7.95 4.26
CA ASP A 275 -17.90 -6.97 3.16
C ASP A 275 -17.01 -5.73 3.41
N ASN A 276 -16.65 -5.46 4.67
CA ASN A 276 -15.79 -4.33 5.04
C ASN A 276 -14.31 -4.71 5.21
N ASN A 277 -13.98 -6.00 5.07
CA ASN A 277 -12.64 -6.52 5.30
C ASN A 277 -11.68 -6.06 4.19
N PRO A 278 -10.57 -5.40 4.54
CA PRO A 278 -9.56 -5.06 3.55
C PRO A 278 -8.78 -6.30 3.11
N LEU A 279 -8.35 -6.32 1.85
CA LEU A 279 -7.26 -7.21 1.45
C LEU A 279 -6.00 -6.82 2.22
N ILE A 280 -5.47 -7.74 3.03
CA ILE A 280 -4.26 -7.49 3.79
C ILE A 280 -3.02 -7.86 2.96
N VAL A 281 -2.05 -6.95 2.85
CA VAL A 281 -0.82 -7.15 2.09
C VAL A 281 0.39 -7.00 3.00
N SER A 282 1.09 -8.11 3.27
CA SER A 282 2.41 -8.06 3.90
C SER A 282 3.47 -7.71 2.86
N VAL A 283 4.22 -6.65 3.11
CA VAL A 283 5.33 -6.22 2.23
C VAL A 283 6.71 -6.60 2.75
N ARG A 284 6.74 -7.51 3.73
CA ARG A 284 7.94 -8.12 4.32
C ARG A 284 8.58 -9.13 3.37
N ALA A 285 9.79 -9.58 3.71
CA ALA A 285 10.41 -10.68 3.01
C ALA A 285 9.59 -11.99 3.20
N PRO A 286 9.56 -12.88 2.19
CA PRO A 286 8.71 -14.09 2.23
C PRO A 286 9.00 -15.04 3.38
N ASP A 287 10.27 -15.17 3.78
CA ASP A 287 10.72 -15.98 4.91
C ASP A 287 10.15 -15.47 6.24
N HIS A 288 10.22 -14.16 6.49
CA HIS A 288 9.64 -13.55 7.69
C HIS A 288 8.11 -13.56 7.69
N TYR A 289 7.50 -13.44 6.52
CA TYR A 289 6.05 -13.63 6.36
C TYR A 289 5.63 -15.06 6.74
N ALA A 290 6.40 -16.07 6.33
CA ALA A 290 6.15 -17.47 6.68
C ALA A 290 6.34 -17.80 8.18
N LEU A 291 7.15 -17.03 8.92
CA LEU A 291 7.26 -17.19 10.38
C LEU A 291 5.95 -16.83 11.11
N GLY A 292 5.16 -15.92 10.54
CA GLY A 292 3.89 -15.49 11.09
C GLY A 292 3.46 -14.17 10.47
N HIS A 293 2.17 -14.05 10.16
CA HIS A 293 1.58 -12.89 9.48
C HIS A 293 0.15 -12.62 9.97
N VAL A 294 -0.32 -11.40 9.68
CA VAL A 294 -1.73 -11.02 9.87
C VAL A 294 -2.62 -12.01 9.13
N PRO A 295 -3.67 -12.57 9.76
CA PRO A 295 -4.58 -13.53 9.14
C PRO A 295 -5.13 -13.07 7.79
N GLY A 296 -5.21 -13.98 6.83
CA GLY A 296 -5.70 -13.70 5.48
C GLY A 296 -4.75 -12.85 4.61
N ALA A 297 -3.63 -12.37 5.15
CA ALA A 297 -2.71 -11.54 4.39
C ALA A 297 -2.00 -12.34 3.30
N ILE A 298 -1.87 -11.74 2.10
CA ILE A 298 -0.95 -12.20 1.05
C ILE A 298 0.42 -11.52 1.21
N ASN A 299 1.46 -12.05 0.56
CA ASN A 299 2.80 -11.44 0.57
C ASN A 299 3.20 -10.88 -0.80
N ILE A 300 3.48 -9.58 -0.84
CA ILE A 300 4.08 -8.88 -1.98
C ILE A 300 5.21 -8.01 -1.44
N PRO A 301 6.49 -8.43 -1.52
CA PRO A 301 7.61 -7.66 -1.00
C PRO A 301 7.61 -6.22 -1.53
N TRP A 302 7.90 -5.24 -0.66
CA TRP A 302 7.71 -3.81 -0.99
C TRP A 302 8.48 -3.36 -2.24
N LYS A 303 9.65 -3.94 -2.53
CA LYS A 303 10.44 -3.65 -3.73
C LYS A 303 9.80 -4.13 -5.03
N GLU A 304 8.84 -5.05 -4.94
CA GLU A 304 8.16 -5.67 -6.06
C GLU A 304 6.71 -5.18 -6.18
N ILE A 305 6.28 -4.23 -5.35
CA ILE A 305 4.87 -3.80 -5.28
C ILE A 305 4.38 -3.15 -6.58
N ALA A 306 5.28 -2.51 -7.34
CA ALA A 306 4.97 -1.86 -8.61
C ALA A 306 5.09 -2.81 -9.83
N ASN A 307 5.42 -4.09 -9.62
CA ASN A 307 5.46 -5.07 -10.70
C ASN A 307 4.04 -5.31 -11.23
N PRO A 308 3.80 -5.25 -12.55
CA PRO A 308 2.48 -5.49 -13.14
C PRO A 308 1.79 -6.78 -12.69
N ASP A 309 2.54 -7.88 -12.55
CA ASP A 309 1.99 -9.17 -12.11
C ASP A 309 1.53 -9.13 -10.64
N ASN A 310 2.16 -8.29 -9.82
CA ASN A 310 1.76 -8.08 -8.43
C ASN A 310 0.58 -7.11 -8.32
N LEU A 311 0.55 -6.05 -9.13
CA LEU A 311 -0.56 -5.10 -9.19
C LEU A 311 -1.86 -5.78 -9.65
N ALA A 312 -1.75 -6.75 -10.57
CA ALA A 312 -2.89 -7.54 -11.03
C ALA A 312 -3.53 -8.42 -9.92
N LYS A 313 -2.87 -8.60 -8.77
CA LYS A 313 -3.40 -9.34 -7.61
C LYS A 313 -4.19 -8.46 -6.65
N LEU A 314 -4.25 -7.16 -6.90
CA LEU A 314 -4.84 -6.18 -5.98
C LEU A 314 -6.17 -5.64 -6.52
N PRO A 315 -7.25 -5.62 -5.72
CA PRO A 315 -8.54 -5.08 -6.13
C PRO A 315 -8.48 -3.54 -6.21
N ALA A 316 -8.94 -2.98 -7.33
CA ALA A 316 -8.98 -1.53 -7.51
C ALA A 316 -10.15 -0.85 -6.76
N ASP A 317 -11.20 -1.60 -6.44
CA ASP A 317 -12.47 -1.12 -5.89
C ASP A 317 -12.73 -1.54 -4.43
N GLN A 318 -11.81 -2.29 -3.82
CA GLN A 318 -11.89 -2.73 -2.43
C GLN A 318 -10.79 -2.13 -1.57
N PRO A 319 -11.00 -1.99 -0.25
CA PRO A 319 -9.97 -1.49 0.65
C PRO A 319 -8.79 -2.47 0.74
N ILE A 320 -7.59 -1.92 0.82
CA ILE A 320 -6.33 -2.65 0.99
C ILE A 320 -5.63 -2.13 2.25
N ALA A 321 -5.12 -3.03 3.10
CA ALA A 321 -4.27 -2.68 4.23
C ALA A 321 -2.87 -3.28 4.06
N ALA A 322 -1.87 -2.44 3.84
CA ALA A 322 -0.49 -2.87 3.69
C ALA A 322 0.28 -2.73 5.00
N TYR A 323 1.24 -3.63 5.26
CA TYR A 323 2.08 -3.55 6.45
C TYR A 323 3.48 -4.16 6.22
N CYS A 324 4.45 -3.67 6.98
CA CYS A 324 5.79 -4.26 7.07
C CYS A 324 6.16 -4.60 8.53
N TYR A 325 7.44 -4.56 8.89
CA TYR A 325 7.89 -4.76 10.26
C TYR A 325 7.48 -3.61 11.20
N THR A 326 7.80 -2.37 10.82
CA THR A 326 7.64 -1.18 11.68
C THR A 326 6.75 -0.10 11.07
N GLY A 327 6.08 -0.40 9.95
CA GLY A 327 5.19 0.53 9.23
C GLY A 327 5.87 1.43 8.18
N HIS A 328 7.20 1.54 8.12
CA HIS A 328 7.88 2.45 7.17
C HIS A 328 7.86 1.95 5.72
N THR A 329 8.41 0.77 5.43
CA THR A 329 8.31 0.20 4.06
C THR A 329 6.88 -0.20 3.68
N GLY A 330 6.02 -0.46 4.66
CA GLY A 330 4.57 -0.56 4.48
C GLY A 330 4.01 0.74 3.91
N GLN A 331 4.39 1.89 4.48
CA GLN A 331 3.99 3.19 3.97
C GLN A 331 4.55 3.49 2.58
N VAL A 332 5.78 3.06 2.24
CA VAL A 332 6.30 3.17 0.87
C VAL A 332 5.36 2.47 -0.12
N ALA A 333 4.99 1.22 0.16
CA ALA A 333 4.07 0.46 -0.67
C ALA A 333 2.68 1.12 -0.74
N THR A 334 2.14 1.57 0.41
CA THR A 334 0.85 2.28 0.48
C THR A 334 0.86 3.56 -0.36
N THR A 335 1.93 4.37 -0.31
CA THR A 335 1.98 5.62 -1.10
C THR A 335 2.07 5.34 -2.59
N ILE A 336 2.83 4.32 -3.01
CA ILE A 336 2.90 3.90 -4.42
C ILE A 336 1.53 3.40 -4.90
N LEU A 337 0.89 2.51 -4.16
CA LEU A 337 -0.43 1.99 -4.49
C LEU A 337 -1.49 3.10 -4.50
N GLY A 338 -1.43 4.04 -3.56
CA GLY A 338 -2.31 5.20 -3.53
C GLY A 338 -2.17 6.08 -4.77
N ALA A 339 -0.93 6.38 -5.18
CA ALA A 339 -0.64 7.12 -6.41
C ALA A 339 -1.12 6.37 -7.67
N LEU A 340 -1.13 5.03 -7.63
CA LEU A 340 -1.67 4.18 -8.68
C LEU A 340 -3.20 4.05 -8.64
N GLY A 341 -3.88 4.71 -7.70
CA GLY A 341 -5.34 4.79 -7.64
C GLY A 341 -6.02 3.71 -6.80
N TYR A 342 -5.26 2.91 -6.04
CA TYR A 342 -5.82 1.93 -5.12
C TYR A 342 -6.34 2.57 -3.83
N ASN A 343 -7.44 2.04 -3.28
CA ASN A 343 -7.93 2.39 -1.96
C ASN A 343 -7.09 1.67 -0.88
N VAL A 344 -5.99 2.30 -0.46
CA VAL A 344 -4.99 1.65 0.39
C VAL A 344 -4.68 2.45 1.66
N THR A 345 -4.52 1.72 2.76
CA THR A 345 -4.04 2.24 4.05
C THR A 345 -2.79 1.49 4.51
N ASN A 346 -1.97 2.12 5.34
CA ASN A 346 -0.84 1.47 5.99
C ASN A 346 -1.21 1.11 7.44
N ILE A 347 -0.92 -0.11 7.87
CA ILE A 347 -1.05 -0.49 9.28
C ILE A 347 0.07 0.20 10.07
N LYS A 348 -0.30 1.15 10.93
CA LYS A 348 0.60 1.93 11.77
C LYS A 348 1.47 0.99 12.60
N PHE A 349 2.79 1.23 12.56
CA PHE A 349 3.80 0.40 13.20
C PHE A 349 3.94 -1.03 12.65
N GLY A 350 3.18 -1.44 11.64
CA GLY A 350 3.28 -2.76 11.02
C GLY A 350 3.13 -3.92 12.01
N MET A 351 3.92 -4.99 11.81
CA MET A 351 3.94 -6.14 12.71
C MET A 351 4.32 -5.79 14.15
N MET A 352 5.14 -4.75 14.35
CA MET A 352 5.49 -4.29 15.70
C MET A 352 4.24 -3.86 16.47
N GLY A 353 3.26 -3.25 15.78
CA GLY A 353 1.96 -2.89 16.37
C GLY A 353 0.92 -4.01 16.37
N TRP A 354 1.23 -5.20 15.83
CA TRP A 354 0.30 -6.34 15.74
C TRP A 354 0.64 -7.47 16.72
N SER A 355 1.93 -7.77 16.91
CA SER A 355 2.38 -8.92 17.71
C SER A 355 3.58 -8.58 18.60
N LEU A 356 3.65 -9.28 19.73
CA LEU A 356 4.78 -9.28 20.67
C LEU A 356 5.86 -10.32 20.33
N ASP A 357 5.65 -11.16 19.31
CA ASP A 357 6.65 -12.14 18.87
C ASP A 357 7.77 -11.47 18.05
N ASP A 358 9.01 -11.53 18.55
CA ASP A 358 10.16 -10.95 17.86
C ASP A 358 10.65 -11.79 16.66
N ALA A 359 10.26 -13.07 16.57
CA ALA A 359 10.56 -13.91 15.42
C ALA A 359 9.90 -13.36 14.15
N VAL A 360 8.65 -12.90 14.24
CA VAL A 360 7.93 -12.31 13.10
C VAL A 360 8.42 -10.90 12.75
N LEU A 361 9.18 -10.26 13.65
CA LEU A 361 9.85 -8.99 13.40
C LEU A 361 11.24 -9.13 12.75
N ALA A 362 11.65 -10.33 12.33
CA ALA A 362 13.00 -10.56 11.82
C ALA A 362 14.11 -10.17 12.81
N GLN A 363 13.84 -10.28 14.12
CA GLN A 363 14.74 -9.81 15.19
C GLN A 363 15.11 -8.32 15.06
N LEU A 364 14.32 -7.53 14.33
CA LEU A 364 14.50 -6.09 14.28
C LEU A 364 14.15 -5.49 15.66
N PRO A 365 14.99 -4.58 16.17
CA PRO A 365 14.70 -3.95 17.45
C PRO A 365 13.38 -3.19 17.37
N ARG A 366 12.52 -3.42 18.36
CA ARG A 366 11.33 -2.62 18.58
C ARG A 366 11.72 -1.19 18.92
N PHE A 367 10.84 -0.25 18.61
CA PHE A 367 10.97 1.09 19.19
C PHE A 367 10.89 0.99 20.72
N SER A 368 11.82 1.64 21.41
CA SER A 368 11.88 1.69 22.87
C SER A 368 11.88 3.16 23.30
N PRO A 369 10.83 3.62 24.00
CA PRO A 369 10.79 4.97 24.57
C PRO A 369 11.98 5.29 25.47
N ASP A 370 12.47 4.30 26.22
CA ASP A 370 13.58 4.46 27.17
C ASP A 370 14.95 4.72 26.49
N LEU A 371 15.03 4.47 25.17
CA LEU A 371 16.23 4.67 24.36
C LEU A 371 16.12 5.88 23.44
N VAL A 372 15.03 6.66 23.55
CA VAL A 372 14.85 7.87 22.75
C VAL A 372 15.85 8.92 23.21
N PRO A 373 16.66 9.48 22.30
CA PRO A 373 17.55 10.57 22.64
C PRO A 373 16.75 11.86 22.86
N ASP A 374 17.27 12.74 23.72
CA ASP A 374 16.80 14.12 23.87
C ASP A 374 17.65 15.04 22.97
N TYR A 375 17.55 14.85 21.64
CA TYR A 375 18.30 15.71 20.72
C TYR A 375 17.73 17.13 20.72
N PRO A 376 18.58 18.16 20.50
CA PRO A 376 18.16 19.55 20.53
C PRO A 376 16.99 19.83 19.60
N THR A 377 16.12 20.73 20.03
CA THR A 377 15.03 21.28 19.23
C THR A 377 15.09 22.80 19.22
N GLN A 378 14.57 23.42 18.17
CA GLN A 378 14.29 24.85 18.11
C GLN A 378 12.78 25.07 18.29
N ALA A 379 12.43 26.07 19.09
CA ALA A 379 11.08 26.63 19.07
C ALA A 379 11.04 27.76 18.04
N GLY A 380 9.92 27.91 17.32
CA GLY A 380 9.73 28.98 16.35
C GLY A 380 8.87 30.10 16.93
N GLU A 381 9.19 31.35 16.57
CA GLU A 381 8.25 32.48 16.61
C GLU A 381 7.20 32.39 15.48
#